data_AF-A0A2R6CVT2-F1
#
_entry.id   AF-A0A2R6CVT2-F1
#
_cell.length_a   1.000
_cell.length_b   1.000
_cell.length_c   1.000
_cell.angle_alpha   90.00
_cell.angle_beta   90.00
_cell.angle_gamma   90.00
#
_symmetry.space_group_name_H-M   'P 1'
#
loop_
_entity.id
_entity.type
_entity.pdbx_description
1 polymer ?
#
loop_
_entity_poly.entity_id
_entity_poly.type
_entity_poly.pdbx_seq_one_letter_code
_entity_poly.pdbx_strand_id
1 'polypeptide(L)'
;MANDEMDLTDISGVGEANAEKLRDAGLETVEDIREAGEDEVADAVGNALGARVKAAVDDIDVSDDTDADVDEAGADDETEADDDEAESDDDEAEIDEDDEVEADDEDDEAESDDDEAEVDDEAEADEDDEAGEDEVEADDEDEEFDDLEDISGVGPSRAEDLQEAGYETVEDVRIASQDDLAEVLGNALAARVKADVGDLEVAEETEAEVEEEEPEEEPEEDVETELRPRIDVDIEPDLDEETERLLGERSRVSTPQFNRQDHHKKKRVPTSWRKPRGQLSKQRRGIKGKGDTVQAGFRSPAAVRGLHPSGFEEVRVHNVDDLADVDGDTQAVRIASKVGGRKRERIEDECEDREIRVLNPTYEEVEVND
;
A
#
# COMPACT_ATOMS: atom_id res chain seq x y z
N MET A 1 -48.93 8.17 -0.31
CA MET A 1 -48.28 9.27 -1.04
C MET A 1 -47.29 9.93 -0.10
N ALA A 2 -46.08 9.38 -0.10
CA ALA A 2 -44.85 9.97 0.43
C ALA A 2 -43.69 9.08 -0.09
N ASN A 3 -43.54 9.02 -1.41
CA ASN A 3 -42.29 8.57 -2.07
C ASN A 3 -41.51 9.83 -2.46
N ASP A 4 -41.32 10.68 -1.45
CA ASP A 4 -40.37 11.81 -1.41
C ASP A 4 -39.22 11.29 -0.52
N GLU A 5 -37.94 11.50 -0.76
CA GLU A 5 -37.21 12.24 -1.78
C GLU A 5 -35.76 11.96 -1.36
N MET A 6 -35.24 10.74 -1.60
CA MET A 6 -33.80 10.52 -1.44
C MET A 6 -33.15 11.11 -2.68
N ASP A 7 -32.48 12.25 -2.49
CA ASP A 7 -31.72 12.89 -3.55
C ASP A 7 -30.44 12.07 -3.80
N LEU A 8 -29.90 12.15 -5.00
CA LEU A 8 -28.64 11.49 -5.33
C LEU A 8 -27.50 11.88 -4.38
N THR A 9 -27.55 13.11 -3.84
CA THR A 9 -26.59 13.61 -2.85
C THR A 9 -26.67 12.93 -1.48
N ASP A 10 -27.77 12.22 -1.18
CA ASP A 10 -27.88 11.42 0.05
C ASP A 10 -27.09 10.11 -0.03
N ILE A 11 -26.65 9.69 -1.23
CA ILE A 11 -25.82 8.51 -1.43
C ILE A 11 -24.39 8.82 -0.97
N SER A 12 -23.85 7.97 -0.08
CA SER A 12 -22.51 8.17 0.47
C SER A 12 -21.45 8.24 -0.65
N GLY A 13 -20.76 9.39 -0.74
CA GLY A 13 -19.71 9.62 -1.75
C GLY A 13 -20.19 10.31 -3.03
N VAL A 14 -21.51 10.49 -3.21
CA VAL A 14 -22.07 11.30 -4.28
C VAL A 14 -22.26 12.72 -3.78
N GLY A 15 -21.28 13.59 -4.03
CA GLY A 15 -21.45 15.04 -3.85
C GLY A 15 -22.22 15.67 -5.02
N GLU A 16 -22.56 16.96 -4.93
CA GLU A 16 -23.34 17.67 -5.97
C GLU A 16 -22.75 17.53 -7.37
N ALA A 17 -21.42 17.62 -7.51
CA ALA A 17 -20.73 17.48 -8.80
C ALA A 17 -20.87 16.07 -9.41
N ASN A 18 -20.94 15.03 -8.57
CA ASN A 18 -21.14 13.66 -9.05
C ASN A 18 -22.63 13.36 -9.27
N ALA A 19 -23.52 13.97 -8.50
CA ALA A 19 -24.95 13.94 -8.74
C ALA A 19 -25.30 14.59 -10.08
N GLU A 20 -24.65 15.69 -10.45
CA GLU A 20 -24.81 16.33 -11.76
C GLU A 20 -24.35 15.41 -12.90
N LYS A 21 -23.19 14.76 -12.77
CA LYS A 21 -22.72 13.77 -13.77
C LYS A 21 -23.69 12.59 -13.95
N LEU A 22 -24.29 12.11 -12.86
CA LEU A 22 -25.30 11.05 -12.91
C LEU A 22 -26.59 11.54 -13.60
N ARG A 23 -27.04 12.75 -13.30
CA ARG A 23 -28.20 13.39 -13.97
C ARG A 23 -27.93 13.60 -15.47
N ASP A 24 -26.73 14.04 -15.85
CA ASP A 24 -26.31 14.20 -17.25
C ASP A 24 -26.24 12.87 -18.02
N ALA A 25 -25.92 11.78 -17.31
CA ALA A 25 -25.98 10.41 -17.83
C ALA A 25 -27.41 9.83 -17.88
N GLY A 26 -28.42 10.58 -17.44
CA GLY A 26 -29.82 10.16 -17.43
C GLY A 26 -30.23 9.34 -16.21
N LEU A 27 -29.39 9.27 -15.18
CA LEU A 27 -29.67 8.64 -13.89
C LEU A 27 -30.11 9.73 -12.89
N GLU A 28 -31.36 10.15 -13.01
CA GLU A 28 -31.88 11.31 -12.27
C GLU A 28 -32.25 10.97 -10.81
N THR A 29 -32.55 9.69 -10.53
CA THR A 29 -33.03 9.22 -9.24
C THR A 29 -32.27 7.99 -8.73
N VAL A 30 -32.38 7.72 -7.43
CA VAL A 30 -31.81 6.51 -6.79
C VAL A 30 -32.38 5.22 -7.41
N GLU A 31 -33.63 5.26 -7.90
CA GLU A 31 -34.27 4.14 -8.58
C GLU A 31 -33.62 3.88 -9.95
N ASP A 32 -33.28 4.93 -10.69
CA ASP A 32 -32.56 4.81 -11.98
C ASP A 32 -31.19 4.17 -11.78
N ILE A 33 -30.46 4.54 -10.72
CA ILE A 33 -29.17 3.92 -10.36
C ILE A 33 -29.36 2.45 -9.96
N ARG A 34 -30.50 2.08 -9.36
CA ARG A 34 -30.82 0.70 -8.98
C ARG A 34 -31.09 -0.17 -10.21
N GLU A 35 -31.77 0.38 -11.21
CA GLU A 35 -32.09 -0.32 -12.46
C GLU A 35 -30.91 -0.38 -13.44
N ALA A 36 -30.02 0.63 -13.42
CA ALA A 36 -28.83 0.69 -14.26
C ALA A 36 -27.78 -0.38 -13.90
N GLY A 37 -27.00 -0.83 -14.89
CA GLY A 37 -25.85 -1.71 -14.67
C GLY A 37 -24.70 -1.01 -13.95
N GLU A 38 -23.81 -1.78 -13.30
CA GLU A 38 -22.61 -1.23 -12.64
C GLU A 38 -21.72 -0.46 -13.63
N ASP A 39 -21.62 -0.95 -14.87
CA ASP A 39 -20.87 -0.31 -15.95
C ASP A 39 -21.46 1.07 -16.33
N GLU A 40 -22.78 1.20 -16.36
CA GLU A 40 -23.46 2.47 -16.72
C GLU A 40 -23.26 3.55 -15.65
N VAL A 41 -23.21 3.16 -14.38
CA VAL A 41 -22.88 4.08 -13.28
C VAL A 41 -21.38 4.41 -13.30
N ALA A 42 -20.53 3.43 -13.61
CA ALA A 42 -19.08 3.62 -13.72
C ALA A 42 -18.69 4.53 -14.89
N ASP A 43 -19.41 4.49 -16.02
CA ASP A 43 -19.19 5.39 -17.15
C ASP A 43 -19.48 6.86 -16.78
N ALA A 44 -20.42 7.11 -15.86
CA ALA A 44 -20.80 8.46 -15.43
C ALA A 44 -19.84 9.05 -14.37
N VAL A 45 -19.43 8.25 -13.37
CA VAL A 45 -18.68 8.75 -12.21
C VAL A 45 -17.32 8.09 -11.98
N GLY A 46 -16.91 7.18 -12.88
CA GLY A 46 -15.66 6.42 -12.84
C GLY A 46 -15.77 5.11 -12.05
N ASN A 47 -15.02 4.09 -12.47
CA ASN A 47 -15.05 2.71 -11.91
C ASN A 47 -15.01 2.63 -10.38
N ALA A 48 -14.12 3.38 -9.73
CA ALA A 48 -13.94 3.31 -8.28
C ALA A 48 -15.11 3.91 -7.49
N LEU A 49 -15.79 4.92 -8.05
CA LEU A 49 -16.94 5.57 -7.43
C LEU A 49 -18.23 4.84 -7.80
N GLY A 50 -18.38 4.41 -9.06
CA GLY A 50 -19.54 3.69 -9.56
C GLY A 50 -19.83 2.42 -8.76
N ALA A 51 -18.81 1.59 -8.48
CA ALA A 51 -18.96 0.39 -7.65
C ALA A 51 -19.43 0.70 -6.23
N ARG A 52 -18.99 1.81 -5.63
CA ARG A 52 -19.39 2.24 -4.28
C ARG A 52 -20.81 2.78 -4.25
N VAL A 53 -21.17 3.58 -5.25
CA VAL A 53 -22.51 4.15 -5.42
C VAL A 53 -23.52 3.03 -5.64
N LYS A 54 -23.21 2.05 -6.50
CA LYS A 54 -24.07 0.91 -6.75
C LYS A 54 -24.30 0.06 -5.50
N ALA A 55 -23.22 -0.29 -4.79
CA ALA A 55 -23.31 -1.03 -3.53
C ALA A 55 -24.16 -0.27 -2.48
N ALA A 56 -23.97 1.05 -2.37
CA ALA A 56 -24.72 1.88 -1.44
C ALA A 56 -26.22 1.94 -1.77
N VAL A 57 -26.61 1.91 -3.05
CA VAL A 57 -28.02 1.90 -3.48
C VAL A 57 -28.68 0.53 -3.30
N ASP A 58 -27.94 -0.56 -3.53
CA ASP A 58 -28.46 -1.94 -3.35
C ASP A 58 -28.67 -2.33 -1.88
N ASP A 59 -27.85 -1.80 -0.96
CA ASP A 59 -27.99 -2.00 0.49
C ASP A 59 -29.16 -1.19 1.12
N ILE A 60 -29.77 -0.28 0.38
CA ILE A 60 -30.96 0.45 0.85
C ILE A 60 -32.20 -0.46 0.66
N ASP A 61 -32.51 -1.20 1.72
CA ASP A 61 -33.76 -1.96 1.90
C ASP A 61 -34.95 -1.00 1.98
N VAL A 62 -35.77 -0.96 0.93
CA VAL A 62 -37.13 -0.42 1.02
C VAL A 62 -37.97 -1.50 1.68
N SER A 63 -38.42 -1.25 2.91
CA SER A 63 -39.40 -2.10 3.58
C SER A 63 -40.66 -2.20 2.71
N ASP A 64 -40.82 -3.31 2.03
CA ASP A 64 -42.04 -3.67 1.31
C ASP A 64 -43.09 -4.06 2.36
N ASP A 65 -43.96 -3.10 2.67
CA ASP A 65 -45.22 -3.32 3.34
C ASP A 65 -46.17 -3.95 2.31
N THR A 66 -46.04 -5.27 2.09
CA THR A 66 -47.07 -6.08 1.44
C THR A 66 -47.76 -6.98 2.45
N ASP A 67 -48.86 -6.48 3.00
CA ASP A 67 -49.95 -7.29 3.54
C ASP A 67 -50.45 -8.24 2.44
N ALA A 68 -50.08 -9.51 2.54
CA ALA A 68 -50.69 -10.60 1.80
C ALA A 68 -51.38 -11.55 2.79
N ASP A 69 -52.68 -11.34 2.94
CA ASP A 69 -53.63 -12.27 3.53
C ASP A 69 -53.44 -13.70 2.95
N VAL A 70 -53.05 -14.65 3.80
CA VAL A 70 -53.16 -16.08 3.53
C VAL A 70 -54.14 -16.68 4.52
N ASP A 71 -55.37 -16.78 4.05
CA ASP A 71 -56.46 -17.54 4.66
C ASP A 71 -56.18 -19.05 4.65
N GLU A 72 -56.45 -19.63 5.82
CA GLU A 72 -57.13 -20.90 6.09
C GLU A 72 -56.86 -22.13 5.18
N ALA A 73 -56.22 -23.16 5.77
CA ALA A 73 -56.69 -24.54 5.65
C ALA A 73 -56.18 -25.38 6.84
N GLY A 74 -57.11 -25.98 7.58
CA GLY A 74 -56.84 -26.78 8.77
C GLY A 74 -56.32 -28.19 8.50
N ALA A 75 -55.83 -28.80 9.58
CA ALA A 75 -55.79 -30.25 9.83
C ALA A 75 -55.44 -30.47 11.32
N ASP A 76 -56.49 -30.66 12.12
CA ASP A 76 -56.72 -31.76 13.05
C ASP A 76 -55.54 -32.53 13.71
N ASP A 77 -55.75 -32.76 15.00
CA ASP A 77 -55.58 -34.03 15.72
C ASP A 77 -54.32 -34.22 16.60
N GLU A 78 -54.54 -33.99 17.90
CA GLU A 78 -54.16 -34.81 19.07
C GLU A 78 -52.74 -35.40 19.13
N THR A 79 -51.97 -35.05 20.17
CA THR A 79 -51.40 -36.04 21.11
C THR A 79 -50.74 -35.39 22.32
N GLU A 80 -51.36 -35.64 23.48
CA GLU A 80 -50.83 -36.00 24.80
C GLU A 80 -49.60 -35.27 25.38
N ALA A 81 -49.86 -34.74 26.57
CA ALA A 81 -48.92 -34.29 27.57
C ALA A 81 -47.97 -35.41 28.02
N ASP A 82 -46.71 -35.04 28.26
CA ASP A 82 -45.92 -35.65 29.32
C ASP A 82 -45.23 -34.54 30.13
N ASP A 83 -45.49 -34.64 31.41
CA ASP A 83 -45.12 -33.83 32.56
C ASP A 83 -43.76 -34.34 33.06
N ASP A 84 -42.74 -33.48 33.14
CA ASP A 84 -41.50 -33.83 33.85
C ASP A 84 -41.00 -32.59 34.61
N GLU A 85 -41.55 -32.44 35.82
CA GLU A 85 -41.07 -31.57 36.89
C GLU A 85 -39.74 -32.11 37.43
N ALA A 86 -38.65 -31.39 37.19
CA ALA A 86 -37.36 -31.64 37.83
C ALA A 86 -37.01 -30.49 38.79
N GLU A 87 -37.34 -30.73 40.05
CA GLU A 87 -36.85 -30.00 41.23
C GLU A 87 -35.31 -30.02 41.26
N SER A 88 -34.69 -28.88 41.58
CA SER A 88 -33.30 -28.85 42.06
C SER A 88 -33.18 -27.98 43.30
N ASP A 89 -32.90 -28.68 44.41
CA ASP A 89 -32.54 -28.21 45.73
C ASP A 89 -31.24 -27.37 45.76
N ASP A 90 -31.21 -26.44 46.72
CA ASP A 90 -30.11 -25.98 47.58
C ASP A 90 -28.67 -25.82 47.00
N ASP A 91 -28.11 -24.61 47.13
CA ASP A 91 -26.99 -24.36 48.05
C ASP A 91 -26.65 -22.85 48.06
N GLU A 92 -27.02 -22.17 49.15
CA GLU A 92 -26.57 -20.83 49.50
C GLU A 92 -25.23 -20.94 50.23
N ALA A 93 -24.15 -20.43 49.62
CA ALA A 93 -22.84 -20.32 50.26
C ALA A 93 -22.47 -18.84 50.46
N GLU A 94 -22.68 -18.39 51.70
CA GLU A 94 -22.11 -17.21 52.34
C GLU A 94 -20.56 -17.24 52.28
N ILE A 95 -19.93 -16.16 51.82
CA ILE A 95 -18.54 -15.84 52.17
C ILE A 95 -18.46 -14.36 52.57
N ASP A 96 -18.16 -14.21 53.84
CA ASP A 96 -17.81 -13.02 54.60
C ASP A 96 -16.46 -12.38 54.18
N GLU A 97 -16.40 -11.08 54.48
CA GLU A 97 -15.30 -10.32 55.08
C GLU A 97 -14.13 -9.71 54.25
N ASP A 98 -13.90 -8.44 54.63
CA ASP A 98 -12.71 -7.57 54.58
C ASP A 98 -12.30 -6.94 53.22
N ASP A 99 -12.51 -5.65 52.95
CA ASP A 99 -12.21 -4.39 53.67
C ASP A 99 -10.72 -4.00 53.62
N GLU A 100 -10.50 -2.90 52.88
CA GLU A 100 -9.41 -1.90 52.92
C GLU A 100 -7.99 -2.27 52.43
N VAL A 101 -7.59 -1.64 51.31
CA VAL A 101 -6.25 -1.05 51.17
C VAL A 101 -6.34 0.24 50.34
N GLU A 102 -6.04 1.34 51.04
CA GLU A 102 -5.70 2.67 50.56
C GLU A 102 -4.53 2.62 49.56
N ALA A 103 -4.58 3.46 48.52
CA ALA A 103 -3.41 3.75 47.69
C ALA A 103 -3.32 5.26 47.50
N ASP A 104 -2.26 5.82 48.10
CA ASP A 104 -1.74 7.17 47.93
C ASP A 104 -1.75 7.62 46.46
N ASP A 105 -2.35 8.80 46.24
CA ASP A 105 -2.10 9.67 45.10
C ASP A 105 -0.71 10.31 45.27
N GLU A 106 0.23 10.00 44.38
CA GLU A 106 1.39 10.84 44.11
C GLU A 106 1.22 11.42 42.70
N ASP A 107 1.02 12.74 42.66
CA ASP A 107 1.02 13.62 41.50
C ASP A 107 2.28 13.42 40.63
N ASP A 108 2.09 13.18 39.33
CA ASP A 108 3.12 13.39 38.31
C ASP A 108 2.55 14.38 37.27
N GLU A 109 2.89 15.66 37.50
CA GLU A 109 2.59 16.80 36.65
C GLU A 109 3.53 16.75 35.43
N ALA A 110 2.97 16.53 34.25
CA ALA A 110 3.66 16.73 32.97
C ALA A 110 3.22 18.06 32.36
N GLU A 111 4.05 19.08 32.58
CA GLU A 111 4.05 20.36 31.87
C GLU A 111 4.31 20.10 30.37
N SER A 112 3.40 20.54 29.50
CA SER A 112 3.68 20.73 28.08
C SER A 112 3.71 22.23 27.80
N ASP A 113 4.92 22.76 27.58
CA ASP A 113 5.16 24.11 27.09
C ASP A 113 4.45 24.32 25.75
N ASP A 114 3.73 25.42 25.75
CA ASP A 114 2.95 26.05 24.71
C ASP A 114 3.89 26.99 23.94
N ASP A 115 4.10 26.75 22.64
CA ASP A 115 4.75 27.73 21.76
C ASP A 115 3.87 27.95 20.53
N GLU A 116 3.09 29.01 20.67
CA GLU A 116 2.23 29.67 19.70
C GLU A 116 3.07 30.30 18.58
N ALA A 117 2.77 29.95 17.32
CA ALA A 117 3.11 30.79 16.18
C ALA A 117 2.02 30.69 15.10
N GLU A 118 1.09 31.64 15.23
CA GLU A 118 0.15 32.18 14.26
C GLU A 118 0.69 32.19 12.81
N VAL A 119 -0.07 31.61 11.88
CA VAL A 119 0.06 31.89 10.44
C VAL A 119 -1.34 31.94 9.84
N ASP A 120 -1.76 33.16 9.50
CA ASP A 120 -2.90 33.48 8.67
C ASP A 120 -2.43 34.62 7.76
N ASP A 121 -2.27 34.34 6.46
CA ASP A 121 -2.52 35.30 5.38
C ASP A 121 -2.66 34.52 4.05
N GLU A 122 -3.92 34.40 3.67
CA GLU A 122 -4.53 34.19 2.36
C GLU A 122 -3.67 34.51 1.12
N ALA A 123 -3.73 33.67 0.09
CA ALA A 123 -4.20 34.03 -1.27
C ALA A 123 -3.78 33.00 -2.34
N GLU A 124 -4.79 32.29 -2.85
CA GLU A 124 -5.09 32.02 -4.28
C GLU A 124 -3.94 31.91 -5.29
N ALA A 125 -3.76 30.71 -5.87
CA ALA A 125 -3.72 30.50 -7.31
C ALA A 125 -3.72 28.98 -7.61
N ASP A 126 -4.78 28.54 -8.30
CA ASP A 126 -4.84 27.32 -9.11
C ASP A 126 -3.56 27.10 -9.94
N GLU A 127 -3.16 25.85 -10.12
CA GLU A 127 -2.62 25.33 -11.38
C GLU A 127 -2.57 23.79 -11.32
N ASP A 128 -3.54 23.17 -12.00
CA ASP A 128 -3.55 21.78 -12.44
C ASP A 128 -2.33 21.52 -13.37
N ASP A 129 -1.49 20.55 -13.02
CA ASP A 129 -0.45 19.98 -13.88
C ASP A 129 -1.03 18.73 -14.57
N GLU A 130 -1.73 18.96 -15.69
CA GLU A 130 -2.08 17.93 -16.65
C GLU A 130 -1.02 17.95 -17.75
N ALA A 131 -0.14 16.94 -17.75
CA ALA A 131 0.83 16.70 -18.81
C ALA A 131 0.11 16.28 -20.10
N GLY A 132 -0.27 17.27 -20.90
CA GLY A 132 -0.68 17.11 -22.28
C GLY A 132 0.52 16.82 -23.18
N GLU A 133 0.46 15.69 -23.85
CA GLU A 133 1.23 15.38 -25.04
C GLU A 133 0.93 16.45 -26.10
N ASP A 134 1.93 17.26 -26.48
CA ASP A 134 1.83 18.10 -27.66
C ASP A 134 3.11 17.97 -28.49
N GLU A 135 2.94 17.30 -29.62
CA GLU A 135 3.87 17.27 -30.74
C GLU A 135 4.01 18.69 -31.28
N VAL A 136 5.17 19.31 -31.09
CA VAL A 136 5.51 20.57 -31.78
C VAL A 136 6.28 20.25 -33.05
N GLU A 137 5.50 20.31 -34.13
CA GLU A 137 5.88 20.47 -35.52
C GLU A 137 6.99 21.52 -35.72
N ALA A 138 7.92 21.21 -36.61
CA ALA A 138 8.94 22.12 -37.09
C ALA A 138 8.30 23.24 -37.93
N ASP A 139 8.40 24.49 -37.47
CA ASP A 139 8.27 25.67 -38.32
C ASP A 139 9.70 26.13 -38.69
N ASP A 140 10.19 25.58 -39.81
CA ASP A 140 11.33 26.11 -40.56
C ASP A 140 10.91 27.43 -41.23
N GLU A 141 10.99 28.54 -40.50
CA GLU A 141 11.21 29.84 -41.11
C GLU A 141 12.72 30.11 -41.05
N ASP A 142 13.42 29.93 -42.18
CA ASP A 142 14.81 30.38 -42.36
C ASP A 142 14.89 31.90 -42.07
N GLU A 143 15.12 32.29 -40.82
CA GLU A 143 15.62 33.63 -40.49
C GLU A 143 17.04 33.72 -41.06
N GLU A 144 17.13 34.17 -42.32
CA GLU A 144 18.39 34.49 -42.98
C GLU A 144 19.05 35.64 -42.22
N PHE A 145 19.92 35.32 -41.27
CA PHE A 145 20.77 36.28 -40.59
C PHE A 145 21.73 36.90 -41.61
N ASP A 146 21.50 38.17 -41.98
CA ASP A 146 22.34 38.90 -42.94
C ASP A 146 23.64 39.39 -42.28
N ASP A 147 23.58 39.78 -41.00
CA ASP A 147 24.71 40.32 -40.24
C ASP A 147 24.96 39.54 -38.92
N LEU A 148 26.21 39.50 -38.46
CA LEU A 148 26.59 38.84 -37.19
C LEU A 148 25.87 39.42 -35.96
N GLU A 149 25.41 40.67 -36.03
CA GLU A 149 24.67 41.34 -34.95
C GLU A 149 23.22 40.88 -34.83
N ASP A 150 22.69 40.20 -35.86
CA ASP A 150 21.32 39.68 -35.85
C ASP A 150 21.23 38.38 -35.01
N ILE A 151 22.36 37.73 -34.74
CA ILE A 151 22.44 36.53 -33.91
C ILE A 151 22.14 36.87 -32.45
N SER A 152 21.26 36.11 -31.83
CA SER A 152 20.79 36.34 -30.46
C SER A 152 21.94 36.37 -29.44
N GLY A 153 22.21 37.57 -28.91
CA GLY A 153 23.23 37.79 -27.87
C GLY A 153 24.61 38.26 -28.38
N VAL A 154 24.77 38.38 -29.70
CA VAL A 154 25.95 38.98 -30.34
C VAL A 154 25.68 40.47 -30.57
N GLY A 155 26.13 41.32 -29.64
CA GLY A 155 26.10 42.77 -29.84
C GLY A 155 27.30 43.27 -30.66
N PRO A 156 27.36 44.57 -31.03
CA PRO A 156 28.40 45.13 -31.91
C PRO A 156 29.83 44.93 -31.40
N SER A 157 30.03 44.91 -30.08
CA SER A 157 31.35 44.62 -29.49
C SER A 157 31.79 43.17 -29.71
N ARG A 158 30.85 42.22 -29.59
CA ARG A 158 31.14 40.79 -29.78
C ARG A 158 31.23 40.41 -31.25
N ALA A 159 30.48 41.11 -32.11
CA ALA A 159 30.63 40.99 -33.54
C ALA A 159 32.04 41.44 -33.98
N GLU A 160 32.58 42.51 -33.39
CA GLU A 160 33.96 42.95 -33.62
C GLU A 160 34.99 41.92 -33.10
N ASP A 161 34.76 41.33 -31.92
CA ASP A 161 35.62 40.25 -31.39
C ASP A 161 35.63 39.00 -32.31
N LEU A 162 34.47 38.60 -32.84
CA LEU A 162 34.35 37.51 -33.81
C LEU A 162 35.05 37.81 -35.13
N GLN A 163 34.93 39.04 -35.64
CA GLN A 163 35.62 39.50 -36.85
C GLN A 163 37.14 39.54 -36.64
N GLU A 164 37.62 39.96 -35.47
CA GLU A 164 39.06 39.93 -35.14
C GLU A 164 39.60 38.49 -35.04
N ALA A 165 38.75 37.54 -34.60
CA ALA A 165 39.05 36.11 -34.61
C ALA A 165 38.94 35.46 -36.00
N GLY A 166 38.43 36.18 -37.01
CA GLY A 166 38.34 35.72 -38.40
C GLY A 166 37.00 35.12 -38.81
N TYR A 167 35.96 35.23 -37.97
CA TYR A 167 34.58 34.87 -38.31
C TYR A 167 33.86 36.13 -38.81
N GLU A 168 33.99 36.42 -40.11
CA GLU A 168 33.48 37.66 -40.72
C GLU A 168 32.01 37.54 -41.14
N THR A 169 31.50 36.32 -41.30
CA THR A 169 30.11 36.04 -41.73
C THR A 169 29.41 35.02 -40.84
N VAL A 170 28.08 35.00 -40.88
CA VAL A 170 27.25 34.03 -40.13
C VAL A 170 27.59 32.59 -40.53
N GLU A 171 27.94 32.35 -41.79
CA GLU A 171 28.38 31.05 -42.30
C GLU A 171 29.71 30.61 -41.67
N ASP A 172 30.64 31.53 -41.41
CA ASP A 172 31.91 31.20 -40.75
C ASP A 172 31.66 30.75 -39.30
N VAL A 173 30.69 31.37 -38.61
CA VAL A 173 30.26 30.97 -37.26
C VAL A 173 29.54 29.62 -37.29
N ARG A 174 28.76 29.35 -38.34
CA ARG A 174 28.08 28.07 -38.54
C ARG A 174 29.07 26.92 -38.70
N ILE A 175 30.15 27.11 -39.46
CA ILE A 175 31.19 26.10 -39.71
C ILE A 175 32.13 25.93 -38.50
N ALA A 176 32.35 27.00 -37.71
CA ALA A 176 33.24 26.96 -36.55
C ALA A 176 32.78 25.94 -35.50
N SER A 177 33.72 25.27 -34.84
CA SER A 177 33.39 24.39 -33.73
C SER A 177 32.95 25.21 -32.50
N GLN A 178 32.12 24.62 -31.65
CA GLN A 178 31.66 25.28 -30.42
C GLN A 178 32.84 25.69 -29.52
N ASP A 179 33.90 24.89 -29.47
CA ASP A 179 35.10 25.16 -28.67
C ASP A 179 35.88 26.37 -29.20
N ASP A 180 35.98 26.53 -30.52
CA ASP A 180 36.66 27.69 -31.13
C ASP A 180 35.89 28.99 -30.85
N LEU A 181 34.56 28.95 -30.96
CA LEU A 181 33.70 30.09 -30.62
C LEU A 181 33.74 30.42 -29.12
N ALA A 182 33.91 29.40 -28.28
CA ALA A 182 33.99 29.55 -26.83
C ALA A 182 35.26 30.27 -26.38
N GLU A 183 36.37 30.19 -27.12
CA GLU A 183 37.60 30.94 -26.79
C GLU A 183 37.40 32.47 -26.92
N VAL A 184 36.51 32.90 -27.82
CA VAL A 184 36.20 34.32 -28.07
C VAL A 184 35.04 34.81 -27.21
N LEU A 185 33.91 34.07 -27.21
CA LEU A 185 32.65 34.52 -26.60
C LEU A 185 32.35 33.91 -25.22
N GLY A 186 33.04 32.83 -24.87
CA GLY A 186 32.78 31.99 -23.70
C GLY A 186 31.75 30.87 -23.96
N ASN A 187 31.93 29.73 -23.29
CA ASN A 187 31.16 28.48 -23.52
C ASN A 187 29.63 28.68 -23.53
N ALA A 188 29.10 29.49 -22.60
CA ALA A 188 27.66 29.67 -22.45
C ALA A 188 27.03 30.52 -23.58
N LEU A 189 27.81 31.39 -24.22
CA LEU A 189 27.34 32.17 -25.37
C LEU A 189 27.58 31.42 -26.67
N ALA A 190 28.71 30.72 -26.80
CA ALA A 190 29.03 29.87 -27.95
C ALA A 190 27.96 28.80 -28.18
N ALA A 191 27.51 28.10 -27.13
CA ALA A 191 26.44 27.11 -27.24
C ALA A 191 25.11 27.72 -27.72
N ARG A 192 24.78 28.93 -27.26
CA ARG A 192 23.55 29.63 -27.69
C ARG A 192 23.63 30.07 -29.14
N VAL A 193 24.75 30.67 -29.54
CA VAL A 193 24.99 31.13 -30.92
C VAL A 193 24.97 29.96 -31.90
N LYS A 194 25.58 28.82 -31.53
CA LYS A 194 25.59 27.61 -32.36
C LYS A 194 24.19 27.01 -32.55
N ALA A 195 23.37 27.03 -31.50
CA ALA A 195 21.98 26.60 -31.58
C ALA A 195 21.10 27.54 -32.44
N ASP A 196 21.37 28.85 -32.40
CA ASP A 196 20.62 29.88 -33.11
C ASP A 196 20.90 29.86 -34.63
N VAL A 197 22.17 29.63 -35.01
CA VAL A 197 22.61 29.68 -36.42
C VAL A 197 22.36 28.35 -37.17
N GLY A 198 21.86 27.33 -36.47
CA GLY A 198 21.59 25.99 -37.01
C GLY A 198 22.88 25.18 -37.15
N ASP A 199 22.94 24.03 -36.48
CA ASP A 199 24.09 23.13 -36.52
C ASP A 199 24.11 22.36 -37.84
N LEU A 200 24.89 22.83 -38.81
CA LEU A 200 25.22 22.09 -40.03
C LEU A 200 26.55 21.38 -39.84
N GLU A 201 26.53 20.21 -39.22
CA GLU A 201 27.65 19.28 -39.28
C GLU A 201 27.68 18.56 -40.63
N VAL A 202 28.41 19.14 -41.59
CA VAL A 202 28.93 18.39 -42.74
C VAL A 202 30.39 18.76 -42.99
N ALA A 203 31.29 17.86 -42.59
CA ALA A 203 32.42 17.46 -43.42
C ALA A 203 33.06 16.16 -42.90
N GLU A 204 32.82 15.08 -43.63
CA GLU A 204 33.74 13.95 -43.76
C GLU A 204 35.12 14.45 -44.26
N GLU A 205 36.20 14.04 -43.60
CA GLU A 205 37.51 13.64 -44.17
C GLU A 205 38.60 13.74 -43.10
N THR A 206 38.87 12.66 -42.36
CA THR A 206 40.23 12.34 -41.89
C THR A 206 40.41 10.84 -41.75
N GLU A 207 41.39 10.31 -42.49
CA GLU A 207 41.83 8.92 -42.46
C GLU A 207 42.53 8.60 -41.11
N ALA A 208 41.98 7.71 -40.30
CA ALA A 208 42.70 7.02 -39.22
C ALA A 208 42.01 5.68 -38.89
N GLU A 209 42.80 4.61 -38.99
CA GLU A 209 42.63 3.24 -38.50
C GLU A 209 41.23 2.84 -37.98
N VAL A 210 40.52 2.02 -38.76
CA VAL A 210 39.35 1.24 -38.31
C VAL A 210 39.85 0.22 -37.28
N GLU A 211 39.79 0.62 -36.02
CA GLU A 211 39.71 -0.30 -34.89
C GLU A 211 38.38 -1.05 -35.04
N GLU A 212 38.41 -2.38 -35.01
CA GLU A 212 37.25 -3.24 -35.18
C GLU A 212 36.16 -2.82 -34.19
N GLU A 213 35.08 -2.24 -34.71
CA GLU A 213 33.85 -1.98 -33.98
C GLU A 213 33.36 -3.35 -33.48
N GLU A 214 33.46 -3.58 -32.18
CA GLU A 214 32.86 -4.74 -31.52
C GLU A 214 31.38 -4.76 -31.92
N PRO A 215 30.82 -5.93 -32.29
CA PRO A 215 29.45 -6.00 -32.75
C PRO A 215 28.53 -5.41 -31.70
N GLU A 216 27.72 -4.41 -32.09
CA GLU A 216 26.58 -3.94 -31.30
C GLU A 216 25.77 -5.18 -30.87
N GLU A 217 25.72 -5.44 -29.56
CA GLU A 217 24.91 -6.52 -29.00
C GLU A 217 23.46 -6.31 -29.45
N GLU A 218 22.88 -7.33 -30.11
CA GLU A 218 21.45 -7.33 -30.41
C GLU A 218 20.68 -7.11 -29.08
N PRO A 219 19.57 -6.34 -29.08
CA PRO A 219 18.81 -6.12 -27.86
C PRO A 219 18.44 -7.48 -27.26
N GLU A 220 18.88 -7.72 -26.02
CA GLU A 220 18.56 -8.92 -25.26
C GLU A 220 17.05 -9.17 -25.40
N GLU A 221 16.67 -10.34 -25.95
CA GLU A 221 15.28 -10.76 -26.01
C GLU A 221 14.62 -10.53 -24.64
N ASP A 222 13.37 -10.07 -24.63
CA ASP A 222 12.57 -9.96 -23.41
C ASP A 222 12.44 -11.35 -22.74
N VAL A 223 13.44 -11.72 -21.94
CA VAL A 223 13.48 -12.99 -21.22
C VAL A 223 12.47 -12.94 -20.09
N GLU A 224 11.61 -13.96 -19.99
CA GLU A 224 10.61 -14.04 -18.93
C GLU A 224 11.33 -14.18 -17.57
N THR A 225 11.24 -13.14 -16.73
CA THR A 225 11.82 -13.13 -15.39
C THR A 225 10.75 -13.43 -14.34
N GLU A 226 11.11 -14.21 -13.31
CA GLU A 226 10.21 -14.46 -12.18
C GLU A 226 10.91 -14.20 -10.83
N LEU A 227 10.13 -13.76 -9.84
CA LEU A 227 10.63 -13.53 -8.48
C LEU A 227 10.77 -14.84 -7.72
N ARG A 228 12.02 -15.24 -7.42
CA ARG A 228 12.32 -16.42 -6.60
C ARG A 228 12.92 -16.03 -5.26
N PRO A 229 12.63 -16.78 -4.18
CA PRO A 229 13.35 -16.58 -2.92
C PRO A 229 14.82 -16.97 -3.11
N ARG A 230 15.74 -16.19 -2.54
CA ARG A 230 17.19 -16.44 -2.62
C ARG A 230 17.61 -17.77 -1.99
N ILE A 231 16.86 -18.26 -0.98
CA ILE A 231 17.15 -19.51 -0.25
C ILE A 231 15.96 -20.45 -0.36
N ASP A 232 16.26 -21.75 -0.30
CA ASP A 232 15.29 -22.83 -0.16
C ASP A 232 14.35 -22.63 1.04
N VAL A 233 13.06 -22.47 0.73
CA VAL A 233 11.99 -22.30 1.72
C VAL A 233 11.41 -23.64 2.16
N ASP A 234 11.74 -24.72 1.47
CA ASP A 234 11.11 -26.04 1.59
C ASP A 234 11.78 -26.96 2.62
N ILE A 235 12.78 -26.48 3.36
CA ILE A 235 13.40 -27.24 4.44
C ILE A 235 12.36 -27.50 5.54
N GLU A 236 12.19 -28.76 5.92
CA GLU A 236 11.27 -29.22 6.97
C GLU A 236 12.06 -29.65 8.22
N PRO A 237 11.53 -29.43 9.45
CA PRO A 237 12.23 -29.79 10.66
C PRO A 237 12.10 -31.28 10.99
N ASP A 238 13.11 -31.82 11.66
CA ASP A 238 13.07 -33.15 12.25
C ASP A 238 12.33 -33.12 13.60
N LEU A 239 11.03 -33.45 13.60
CA LEU A 239 10.19 -33.49 14.80
C LEU A 239 9.93 -34.92 15.29
N ASP A 240 9.84 -35.08 16.62
CA ASP A 240 9.34 -36.33 17.20
C ASP A 240 7.82 -36.50 16.98
N GLU A 241 7.36 -37.74 16.92
CA GLU A 241 5.95 -38.11 16.64
C GLU A 241 4.96 -37.44 17.62
N GLU A 242 5.36 -37.25 18.89
CA GLU A 242 4.51 -36.60 19.89
C GLU A 242 4.40 -35.09 19.61
N THR A 243 5.52 -34.43 19.32
CA THR A 243 5.55 -33.00 18.96
C THR A 243 4.78 -32.73 17.68
N GLU A 244 4.93 -33.56 16.65
CA GLU A 244 4.14 -33.46 15.41
C GLU A 244 2.64 -33.60 15.69
N ARG A 245 2.24 -34.60 16.48
CA ARG A 245 0.83 -34.78 16.87
C ARG A 245 0.28 -33.57 17.61
N LEU A 246 1.03 -33.02 18.58
CA LEU A 246 0.62 -31.85 19.35
C LEU A 246 0.58 -30.58 18.49
N LEU A 247 1.44 -30.48 17.46
CA LEU A 247 1.45 -29.37 16.52
C LEU A 247 0.18 -29.39 15.65
N GLY A 248 -0.20 -30.59 15.18
CA GLY A 248 -1.47 -30.82 14.49
C GLY A 248 -2.71 -30.58 15.38
N GLU A 249 -2.63 -30.89 16.68
CA GLU A 249 -3.69 -30.55 17.63
C GLU A 249 -3.82 -29.03 17.81
N ARG A 250 -2.69 -28.32 17.95
CA ARG A 250 -2.65 -26.85 18.05
C ARG A 250 -3.25 -26.17 16.82
N SER A 251 -2.96 -26.66 15.61
CA SER A 251 -3.52 -26.07 14.39
C SER A 251 -5.01 -26.34 14.24
N ARG A 252 -5.50 -27.49 14.72
CA ARG A 252 -6.92 -27.86 14.71
C ARG A 252 -7.73 -27.10 15.74
N VAL A 253 -7.21 -26.94 16.95
CA VAL A 253 -7.90 -26.25 18.04
C VAL A 253 -7.70 -24.74 17.88
N SER A 254 -8.70 -24.09 17.28
CA SER A 254 -8.68 -22.64 17.13
C SER A 254 -8.79 -21.94 18.49
N THR A 255 -7.96 -20.92 18.68
CA THR A 255 -8.02 -20.05 19.85
C THR A 255 -8.95 -18.88 19.54
N PRO A 256 -9.82 -18.43 20.46
CA PRO A 256 -10.61 -17.23 20.27
C PRO A 256 -9.71 -16.01 19.98
N GLN A 257 -10.24 -15.02 19.26
CA GLN A 257 -9.44 -13.84 18.88
C GLN A 257 -8.96 -13.00 20.08
N PHE A 258 -9.59 -13.14 21.25
CA PHE A 258 -9.30 -12.37 22.47
C PHE A 258 -9.23 -10.85 22.25
N ASN A 259 -10.13 -10.32 21.44
CA ASN A 259 -10.27 -8.87 21.29
C ASN A 259 -10.98 -8.25 22.52
N ARG A 260 -10.65 -6.99 22.83
CA ARG A 260 -11.33 -6.22 23.89
C ARG A 260 -12.84 -6.18 23.68
N GLN A 261 -13.62 -6.29 24.77
CA GLN A 261 -15.08 -6.15 24.67
C GLN A 261 -15.48 -4.83 23.97
N ASP A 262 -16.51 -4.90 23.13
CA ASP A 262 -17.09 -3.76 22.42
C ASP A 262 -16.13 -2.93 21.54
N HIS A 263 -14.93 -3.45 21.19
CA HIS A 263 -14.00 -2.77 20.28
C HIS A 263 -14.65 -2.45 18.91
N HIS A 264 -15.42 -3.39 18.36
CA HIS A 264 -16.15 -3.22 17.09
C HIS A 264 -17.24 -2.13 17.16
N LYS A 265 -17.68 -1.70 18.35
CA LYS A 265 -18.73 -0.68 18.50
C LYS A 265 -18.19 0.74 18.49
N LYS A 266 -16.91 0.95 18.79
CA LYS A 266 -16.30 2.29 18.96
C LYS A 266 -14.88 2.30 18.43
N LYS A 267 -14.61 3.12 17.40
CA LYS A 267 -13.28 3.29 16.79
C LYS A 267 -12.17 3.65 17.79
N ARG A 268 -12.47 4.45 18.82
CA ARG A 268 -11.52 4.81 19.89
C ARG A 268 -11.11 3.63 20.80
N VAL A 269 -11.81 2.50 20.72
CA VAL A 269 -11.53 1.32 21.53
C VAL A 269 -10.76 0.32 20.67
N PRO A 270 -9.45 0.13 20.90
CA PRO A 270 -8.64 -0.78 20.09
C PRO A 270 -8.98 -2.24 20.38
N THR A 271 -8.54 -3.13 19.49
CA THR A 271 -8.68 -4.59 19.59
C THR A 271 -7.88 -5.19 20.75
N SER A 272 -6.78 -4.54 21.17
CA SER A 272 -5.90 -4.98 22.26
C SER A 272 -6.67 -5.35 23.54
N TRP A 273 -6.54 -6.61 23.96
CA TRP A 273 -7.26 -7.18 25.10
C TRP A 273 -7.13 -6.34 26.37
N ARG A 274 -8.26 -6.15 27.06
CA ARG A 274 -8.32 -5.59 28.42
C ARG A 274 -9.34 -6.38 29.22
N LYS A 275 -8.97 -6.81 30.43
CA LYS A 275 -9.88 -7.52 31.33
C LYS A 275 -11.16 -6.71 31.53
N PRO A 276 -12.36 -7.23 31.22
CA PRO A 276 -13.61 -6.49 31.40
C PRO A 276 -13.86 -6.27 32.90
N ARG A 277 -13.82 -5.00 33.34
CA ARG A 277 -13.92 -4.66 34.77
C ARG A 277 -15.34 -4.33 35.23
N GLY A 278 -16.19 -3.76 34.37
CA GLY A 278 -17.50 -3.24 34.77
C GLY A 278 -18.40 -4.29 35.45
N GLN A 279 -19.07 -3.90 36.54
CA GLN A 279 -19.94 -4.76 37.37
C GLN A 279 -21.00 -5.51 36.55
N LEU A 280 -21.58 -4.82 35.57
CA LEU A 280 -22.65 -5.36 34.71
C LEU A 280 -22.15 -5.84 33.34
N SER A 281 -20.83 -5.89 33.12
CA SER A 281 -20.28 -6.37 31.85
C SER A 281 -20.75 -7.80 31.58
N LYS A 282 -21.33 -7.99 30.39
CA LYS A 282 -21.87 -9.27 29.93
C LYS A 282 -20.76 -10.28 29.64
N GLN A 283 -19.63 -9.80 29.10
CA GLN A 283 -18.42 -10.61 28.89
C GLN A 283 -17.80 -11.02 30.23
N ARG A 284 -17.70 -10.11 31.21
CA ARG A 284 -17.17 -10.44 32.55
C ARG A 284 -17.99 -11.52 33.25
N ARG A 285 -19.31 -11.45 33.11
CA ARG A 285 -20.26 -12.42 33.68
C ARG A 285 -20.29 -13.76 32.92
N GLY A 286 -19.52 -13.92 31.84
CA GLY A 286 -19.47 -15.17 31.06
C GLY A 286 -20.73 -15.46 30.25
N ILE A 287 -21.50 -14.44 29.85
CA ILE A 287 -22.70 -14.65 29.03
C ILE A 287 -22.27 -15.10 27.63
N LYS A 288 -22.75 -16.28 27.21
CA LYS A 288 -22.49 -16.86 25.90
C LYS A 288 -22.79 -15.86 24.78
N GLY A 289 -21.89 -15.78 23.79
CA GLY A 289 -22.00 -14.85 22.66
C GLY A 289 -21.36 -13.48 22.87
N LYS A 290 -20.75 -13.20 24.05
CA LYS A 290 -19.98 -11.97 24.29
C LYS A 290 -18.46 -12.15 24.16
N GLY A 291 -18.03 -13.30 23.68
CA GLY A 291 -16.63 -13.69 23.54
C GLY A 291 -16.04 -14.24 24.84
N ASP A 292 -15.07 -15.13 24.70
CA ASP A 292 -14.38 -15.74 25.83
C ASP A 292 -13.48 -14.75 26.56
N THR A 293 -13.31 -14.97 27.86
CA THR A 293 -12.33 -14.24 28.66
C THR A 293 -11.01 -15.00 28.69
N VAL A 294 -9.88 -14.27 28.64
CA VAL A 294 -8.55 -14.89 28.73
C VAL A 294 -8.43 -15.67 30.04
N GLN A 295 -8.13 -16.96 29.92
CA GLN A 295 -7.95 -17.90 31.03
C GLN A 295 -6.77 -18.84 30.74
N ALA A 296 -6.21 -19.45 31.78
CA ALA A 296 -5.05 -20.36 31.63
C ALA A 296 -5.37 -21.63 30.81
N GLY A 297 -6.64 -22.03 30.74
CA GLY A 297 -7.08 -23.20 29.96
C GLY A 297 -6.93 -23.04 28.45
N PHE A 298 -6.77 -21.82 27.93
CA PHE A 298 -6.55 -21.56 26.51
C PHE A 298 -5.08 -21.66 26.08
N ARG A 299 -4.18 -22.08 26.97
CA ARG A 299 -2.77 -22.24 26.61
C ARG A 299 -2.59 -23.43 25.66
N SER A 300 -1.78 -23.24 24.63
CA SER A 300 -1.31 -24.33 23.77
C SER A 300 -0.44 -25.33 24.55
N PRO A 301 -0.32 -26.59 24.06
CA PRO A 301 0.52 -27.61 24.69
C PRO A 301 1.96 -27.11 24.85
N ALA A 302 2.61 -27.46 25.96
CA ALA A 302 3.91 -26.88 26.32
C ALA A 302 5.01 -27.19 25.30
N ALA A 303 5.03 -28.40 24.72
CA ALA A 303 6.04 -28.83 23.75
C ALA A 303 6.03 -28.03 22.45
N VAL A 304 4.86 -27.60 21.98
CA VAL A 304 4.69 -26.90 20.68
C VAL A 304 4.37 -25.41 20.82
N ARG A 305 4.45 -24.87 22.04
CA ARG A 305 4.13 -23.48 22.31
C ARG A 305 5.25 -22.59 21.81
N GLY A 306 4.93 -21.73 20.85
CA GLY A 306 5.89 -20.78 20.27
C GLY A 306 6.62 -21.28 19.02
N LEU A 307 6.42 -22.55 18.63
CA LEU A 307 6.93 -23.06 17.35
C LEU A 307 6.21 -22.40 16.17
N HIS A 308 6.91 -22.19 15.07
CA HIS A 308 6.34 -21.77 13.80
C HIS A 308 5.28 -22.78 13.31
N PRO A 309 4.31 -22.41 12.45
CA PRO A 309 3.37 -23.38 11.88
C PRO A 309 4.03 -24.55 11.15
N SER A 310 5.22 -24.35 10.57
CA SER A 310 6.01 -25.43 9.97
C SER A 310 6.75 -26.31 11.00
N GLY A 311 6.73 -25.95 12.29
CA GLY A 311 7.30 -26.76 13.36
C GLY A 311 8.67 -26.30 13.89
N PHE A 312 9.38 -25.42 13.18
CA PHE A 312 10.66 -24.89 13.66
C PHE A 312 10.52 -24.02 14.91
N GLU A 313 11.55 -24.03 15.75
CA GLU A 313 11.76 -22.99 16.75
C GLU A 313 12.37 -21.73 16.09
N GLU A 314 11.79 -20.57 16.34
CA GLU A 314 12.21 -19.33 15.68
C GLU A 314 13.39 -18.67 16.41
N VAL A 315 14.54 -18.55 15.74
CA VAL A 315 15.71 -17.81 16.25
C VAL A 315 15.80 -16.44 15.58
N ARG A 316 15.83 -15.38 16.38
CA ARG A 316 15.92 -14.01 15.87
C ARG A 316 17.38 -13.60 15.69
N VAL A 317 17.75 -13.25 14.46
CA VAL A 317 19.15 -12.98 14.05
C VAL A 317 19.33 -11.52 13.64
N HIS A 318 20.49 -10.95 13.99
CA HIS A 318 20.89 -9.57 13.67
C HIS A 318 22.15 -9.48 12.80
N ASN A 319 22.98 -10.52 12.82
CA ASN A 319 24.26 -10.57 12.13
C ASN A 319 24.71 -12.03 11.92
N VAL A 320 25.78 -12.24 11.15
CA VAL A 320 26.30 -13.58 10.80
C VAL A 320 26.77 -14.35 12.04
N ASP A 321 27.33 -13.67 13.05
CA ASP A 321 27.84 -14.34 14.26
C ASP A 321 26.69 -14.98 15.08
N ASP A 322 25.47 -14.44 15.01
CA ASP A 322 24.31 -15.01 15.71
C ASP A 322 23.88 -16.37 15.12
N LEU A 323 24.37 -16.74 13.93
CA LEU A 323 24.10 -18.04 13.32
C LEU A 323 24.90 -19.17 13.97
N ALA A 324 25.99 -18.89 14.68
CA ALA A 324 26.96 -19.90 15.12
C ALA A 324 26.34 -21.03 15.96
N ASP A 325 25.35 -20.72 16.80
CA ASP A 325 24.70 -21.68 17.72
C ASP A 325 23.34 -22.21 17.19
N VAL A 326 22.98 -21.92 15.94
CA VAL A 326 21.69 -22.33 15.34
C VAL A 326 21.79 -23.74 14.73
N ASP A 327 20.83 -24.59 15.09
CA ASP A 327 20.67 -25.96 14.56
C ASP A 327 19.60 -25.99 13.46
N GLY A 328 20.00 -26.22 12.21
CA GLY A 328 19.12 -26.14 11.03
C GLY A 328 18.00 -27.19 11.00
N ASP A 329 18.19 -28.33 11.67
CA ASP A 329 17.21 -29.43 11.68
C ASP A 329 16.00 -29.12 12.59
N THR A 330 16.18 -28.29 13.62
CA THR A 330 15.14 -27.97 14.63
C THR A 330 14.74 -26.49 14.63
N GLN A 331 15.65 -25.61 14.23
CA GLN A 331 15.48 -24.16 14.33
C GLN A 331 15.50 -23.49 12.96
N ALA A 332 14.67 -22.47 12.82
CA ALA A 332 14.66 -21.60 11.64
C ALA A 332 14.97 -20.16 12.04
N VAL A 333 15.64 -19.45 11.14
CA VAL A 333 16.10 -18.10 11.38
C VAL A 333 15.08 -17.09 10.90
N ARG A 334 14.75 -16.10 11.75
CA ARG A 334 14.08 -14.86 11.34
C ARG A 334 15.04 -13.69 11.44
N ILE A 335 15.41 -13.15 10.29
CA ILE A 335 16.28 -11.97 10.21
C ILE A 335 15.48 -10.74 10.68
N ALA A 336 16.04 -10.00 11.63
CA ALA A 336 15.38 -8.79 12.13
C ALA A 336 15.19 -7.74 11.01
N SER A 337 14.05 -7.07 10.99
CA SER A 337 13.70 -6.06 9.98
C SER A 337 14.67 -4.88 9.87
N LYS A 338 15.42 -4.57 10.94
CA LYS A 338 16.43 -3.49 10.95
C LYS A 338 17.72 -3.86 10.21
N VAL A 339 17.90 -5.12 9.82
CA VAL A 339 19.09 -5.56 9.07
C VAL A 339 18.93 -5.15 7.61
N GLY A 340 19.83 -4.30 7.11
CA GLY A 340 19.78 -3.83 5.71
C GLY A 340 20.31 -4.87 4.70
N GLY A 341 19.97 -4.68 3.42
CA GLY A 341 20.22 -5.63 2.32
C GLY A 341 21.63 -6.21 2.28
N ARG A 342 22.67 -5.38 2.30
CA ARG A 342 24.08 -5.84 2.29
C ARG A 342 24.43 -6.84 3.40
N LYS A 343 23.82 -6.70 4.59
CA LYS A 343 24.06 -7.65 5.69
C LYS A 343 23.12 -8.85 5.58
N ARG A 344 21.90 -8.65 5.07
CA ARG A 344 20.96 -9.75 4.80
C ARG A 344 21.55 -10.75 3.83
N GLU A 345 22.09 -10.28 2.71
CA GLU A 345 22.78 -11.08 1.70
C GLU A 345 23.78 -12.06 2.35
N ARG A 346 24.71 -11.53 3.15
CA ARG A 346 25.72 -12.35 3.85
C ARG A 346 25.16 -13.33 4.87
N ILE A 347 24.06 -12.98 5.52
CA ILE A 347 23.38 -13.88 6.46
C ILE A 347 22.68 -14.99 5.67
N GLU A 348 22.10 -14.63 4.53
CA GLU A 348 21.37 -15.55 3.67
C GLU A 348 22.32 -16.56 3.03
N ASP A 349 23.45 -16.12 2.49
CA ASP A 349 24.48 -17.00 1.92
C ASP A 349 25.02 -18.00 2.96
N GLU A 350 25.33 -17.55 4.19
CA GLU A 350 25.81 -18.44 5.26
C GLU A 350 24.72 -19.40 5.76
N CYS A 351 23.45 -19.00 5.70
CA CYS A 351 22.33 -19.89 6.03
C CYS A 351 22.16 -20.98 4.98
N GLU A 352 22.30 -20.65 3.69
CA GLU A 352 22.24 -21.62 2.59
C GLU A 352 23.36 -22.66 2.71
N ASP A 353 24.59 -22.21 2.92
CA ASP A 353 25.76 -23.08 3.12
C ASP A 353 25.61 -24.06 4.30
N ARG A 354 24.78 -23.69 5.29
CA ARG A 354 24.52 -24.47 6.50
C ARG A 354 23.16 -25.18 6.50
N GLU A 355 22.43 -25.12 5.39
CA GLU A 355 21.10 -25.71 5.24
C GLU A 355 20.10 -25.23 6.32
N ILE A 356 20.21 -23.95 6.72
CA ILE A 356 19.32 -23.32 7.71
C ILE A 356 18.21 -22.55 6.99
N ARG A 357 16.95 -22.87 7.32
CA ARG A 357 15.80 -22.16 6.77
C ARG A 357 15.70 -20.71 7.24
N VAL A 358 15.56 -19.78 6.31
CA VAL A 358 15.23 -18.37 6.59
C VAL A 358 13.71 -18.16 6.42
N LEU A 359 13.03 -17.72 7.48
CA LEU A 359 11.56 -17.53 7.48
C LEU A 359 11.11 -16.30 6.70
N ASN A 360 11.99 -15.33 6.50
CA ASN A 360 11.72 -14.09 5.78
C ASN A 360 12.82 -13.83 4.75
N PRO A 361 12.86 -14.60 3.64
CA PRO A 361 13.90 -14.51 2.64
C PRO A 361 13.76 -13.24 1.78
N THR A 362 14.88 -12.81 1.20
CA THR A 362 14.89 -11.83 0.10
C THR A 362 14.47 -12.53 -1.20
N TYR A 363 13.67 -11.85 -2.04
CA TYR A 363 13.28 -12.32 -3.37
C TYR A 363 14.11 -11.59 -4.42
N GLU A 364 14.60 -12.33 -5.41
CA GLU A 364 15.37 -11.83 -6.55
C GLU A 364 14.74 -12.27 -7.87
N GLU A 365 14.92 -11.43 -8.90
CA GLU A 365 14.43 -11.68 -10.26
C GLU A 365 15.38 -12.66 -10.94
N VAL A 366 14.88 -13.83 -11.31
CA VAL A 366 15.65 -14.88 -11.98
C VAL A 366 15.06 -15.11 -13.36
N GLU A 367 15.91 -15.18 -14.36
CA GLU A 367 15.55 -15.47 -15.75
C GLU A 367 15.08 -16.93 -15.87
N VAL A 368 13.88 -17.13 -16.39
CA VAL A 368 13.31 -18.44 -16.66
C VAL A 368 13.54 -18.74 -18.14
N ASN A 369 14.44 -19.67 -18.41
CA ASN A 369 14.59 -20.21 -19.76
C ASN A 369 13.65 -21.42 -19.88
N ASP A 370 12.61 -21.32 -20.72
CA ASP A 370 11.62 -22.37 -21.02
C ASP A 370 12.21 -23.62 -21.70
#